data_AF-A0A6P1W4V4-F1
#
_entry.id   AF-A0A6P1W4V4-F1
#
_cell.length_a   1.000
_cell.length_b   1.000
_cell.length_c   1.000
_cell.angle_alpha   90.00
_cell.angle_beta   90.00
_cell.angle_gamma   90.00
#
_symmetry.space_group_name_H-M   'P 1'
#
loop_
_entity.id
_entity.type
_entity.pdbx_description
1 polymer ?
#
loop_
_entity_poly.entity_id
_entity_poly.type
_entity_poly.pdbx_seq_one_letter_code
_entity_poly.pdbx_strand_id
1 'polypeptide(L)'
;MSTFSFFPNRKRDIARLIEQSRLLFDAESKQNFAEQVSEVFDPLIDRRLSKAERANEPLQQTILFELCGLIGTLTLTDTYFIEHYKTVLDDLIDACRWKIRIKDIPFVEMAQNSGQRQTDIRRWITQIRERQKPSHAQKLALLLTPTDQQEVAYRTLRSYLAYLEKQNQPIHTTPLFWLRNGRVQLRINLFRESLLEQIALRVYLFHKSSEAGFIEESLSKVKHWVTAQVADRAEGMGPELIEGINDIVSKVKLEFINKCQRYRADPETFYLDARLTSYLTGFVKRSAAISKLLAAQKQDGNEDELATKNASTEYTPYDTDPYEADDLGDDDVFAFDTSDPLEEQRDIVRSCLKLLCDTCRDIIMRHYNDGFSQPVPFKTLAIEFGGSVKTLESRYIKCMEQLKKLAHDAYKKQQLIPYPR
;
A
#
# COMPACT_ATOMS: atom_id res chain seq x y z
N MET A 1 0.12 18.47 -43.88
CA MET A 1 -0.80 17.37 -43.51
C MET A 1 -0.64 16.25 -44.53
N SER A 2 -0.16 15.07 -44.10
CA SER A 2 0.07 13.90 -44.96
C SER A 2 -0.93 12.82 -44.59
N THR A 3 -1.95 12.63 -45.43
CA THR A 3 -2.97 11.58 -45.32
C THR A 3 -2.34 10.19 -45.34
N PHE A 4 -2.65 9.37 -44.33
CA PHE A 4 -2.23 7.97 -44.22
C PHE A 4 -2.67 7.16 -45.45
N SER A 5 -1.74 6.39 -46.03
CA SER A 5 -1.94 5.60 -47.25
C SER A 5 -2.82 4.35 -46.99
N PHE A 6 -3.77 4.11 -47.90
CA PHE A 6 -4.89 3.15 -47.86
C PHE A 6 -4.58 1.64 -47.71
N PHE A 7 -3.33 1.25 -47.46
CA PHE A 7 -2.99 -0.08 -46.95
C PHE A 7 -2.20 0.11 -45.67
N PRO A 8 -2.77 -0.18 -44.48
CA PRO A 8 -2.13 0.16 -43.24
C PRO A 8 -0.98 -0.82 -43.05
N ASN A 9 0.23 -0.39 -43.36
CA ASN A 9 1.41 -1.04 -42.83
C ASN A 9 1.49 -0.67 -41.34
N ARG A 10 0.57 -1.23 -40.55
CA ARG A 10 0.36 -0.89 -39.13
C ARG A 10 1.66 -0.98 -38.34
N LYS A 11 2.55 -1.90 -38.70
CA LYS A 11 3.87 -2.02 -38.08
C LYS A 11 4.70 -0.75 -38.26
N ARG A 12 4.63 -0.12 -39.43
CA ARG A 12 5.27 1.16 -39.75
C ARG A 12 4.60 2.32 -38.99
N ASP A 13 3.28 2.32 -38.89
CA ASP A 13 2.55 3.34 -38.13
C ASP A 13 2.90 3.26 -36.64
N ILE A 14 2.98 2.04 -36.08
CA ILE A 14 3.42 1.80 -34.70
C ILE A 14 4.88 2.23 -34.50
N ALA A 15 5.78 1.88 -35.42
CA ALA A 15 7.17 2.32 -35.35
C ALA A 15 7.29 3.86 -35.34
N ARG A 16 6.47 4.53 -36.15
CA ARG A 16 6.39 6.00 -36.17
C ARG A 16 5.87 6.58 -34.86
N LEU A 17 4.85 5.97 -34.25
CA LEU A 17 4.37 6.38 -32.92
C LEU A 17 5.47 6.24 -31.85
N ILE A 18 6.31 5.19 -31.92
CA ILE A 18 7.44 5.00 -30.99
C ILE A 18 8.49 6.11 -31.18
N GLU A 19 8.77 6.53 -32.43
CA GLU A 19 9.66 7.65 -32.71
C GLU A 19 9.08 8.97 -32.18
N GLN A 20 7.79 9.21 -32.43
CA GLN A 20 7.10 10.45 -32.03
C GLN A 20 6.96 10.59 -30.51
N SER A 21 6.88 9.49 -29.77
CA SER A 21 6.81 9.52 -28.30
C SER A 21 8.09 10.07 -27.63
N ARG A 22 9.17 10.28 -28.40
CA ARG A 22 10.41 10.93 -27.96
C ARG A 22 10.35 12.46 -28.05
N LEU A 23 9.34 13.00 -28.70
CA LEU A 23 9.22 14.41 -29.04
C LEU A 23 8.04 15.08 -28.30
N LEU A 24 7.81 14.66 -27.05
CA LEU A 24 6.72 15.17 -26.21
C LEU A 24 7.28 16.18 -25.20
N PHE A 25 7.17 17.47 -25.51
CA PHE A 25 7.80 18.55 -24.72
C PHE A 25 6.79 19.47 -24.04
N ASP A 26 5.55 19.51 -24.51
CA ASP A 26 4.48 20.40 -24.03
C ASP A 26 3.11 19.69 -24.00
N ALA A 27 2.08 20.37 -23.51
CA ALA A 27 0.73 19.80 -23.41
C ALA A 27 0.10 19.53 -24.79
N GLU A 28 0.35 20.40 -25.77
CA GLU A 28 -0.18 20.29 -27.13
C GLU A 28 0.40 19.08 -27.87
N SER A 29 1.71 18.85 -27.78
CA SER A 29 2.39 17.68 -28.33
C SER A 29 1.93 16.38 -27.68
N LYS A 30 1.64 16.37 -26.37
CA LYS A 30 1.05 15.22 -25.68
C LYS A 30 -0.37 14.91 -26.16
N GLN A 31 -1.19 15.94 -26.38
CA GLN A 31 -2.54 15.78 -26.90
C GLN A 31 -2.52 15.27 -28.35
N ASN A 32 -1.74 15.91 -29.22
CA ASN A 32 -1.55 15.50 -30.61
C ASN A 32 -1.03 14.05 -30.71
N PHE A 33 -0.16 13.65 -29.78
CA PHE A 33 0.31 12.26 -29.70
C PHE A 33 -0.80 11.29 -29.31
N ALA A 34 -1.63 11.63 -28.31
CA ALA A 34 -2.77 10.80 -27.92
C ALA A 34 -3.78 10.63 -29.06
N GLU A 35 -4.05 11.69 -29.83
CA GLU A 35 -4.90 11.63 -31.04
C GLU A 35 -4.32 10.68 -32.09
N GLN A 36 -3.02 10.76 -32.37
CA GLN A 36 -2.35 9.84 -33.32
C GLN A 36 -2.36 8.38 -32.84
N VAL A 37 -2.22 8.15 -31.53
CA VAL A 37 -2.36 6.81 -30.94
C VAL A 37 -3.78 6.29 -31.13
N SER A 38 -4.79 7.13 -30.87
CA SER A 38 -6.21 6.81 -31.09
C SER A 38 -6.49 6.46 -32.56
N GLU A 39 -6.02 7.24 -33.52
CA GLU A 39 -6.19 6.96 -34.96
C GLU A 39 -5.67 5.56 -35.36
N VAL A 40 -4.52 5.15 -34.82
CA VAL A 40 -3.90 3.86 -35.14
C VAL A 40 -4.57 2.69 -34.41
N PHE A 41 -4.95 2.88 -33.15
CA PHE A 41 -5.35 1.80 -32.25
C PHE A 41 -6.84 1.69 -31.97
N ASP A 42 -7.65 2.73 -32.10
CA ASP A 42 -9.09 2.67 -31.84
C ASP A 42 -9.80 1.60 -32.68
N PRO A 43 -9.52 1.45 -34.00
CA PRO A 43 -10.11 0.36 -34.78
C PRO A 43 -9.73 -1.04 -34.28
N LEU A 44 -8.63 -1.18 -33.53
CA LEU A 44 -8.21 -2.44 -32.91
C LEU A 44 -8.85 -2.63 -31.54
N ILE A 45 -8.97 -1.55 -30.76
CA ILE A 45 -9.62 -1.52 -29.46
C ILE A 45 -11.10 -1.85 -29.63
N ASP A 46 -11.80 -1.18 -30.54
CA ASP A 46 -13.23 -1.38 -30.80
C ASP A 46 -13.60 -2.81 -31.17
N ARG A 47 -12.72 -3.51 -31.89
CA ARG A 47 -12.91 -4.92 -32.26
C ARG A 47 -12.77 -5.88 -31.07
N ARG A 48 -12.15 -5.43 -29.98
CA ARG A 48 -11.89 -6.21 -28.75
C ARG A 48 -12.85 -5.87 -27.61
N LEU A 49 -13.57 -4.77 -27.74
CA LEU A 49 -14.57 -4.32 -26.76
C LEU A 49 -15.98 -4.76 -27.17
N SER A 50 -16.74 -5.25 -26.19
CA SER A 50 -18.17 -5.49 -26.34
C SER A 50 -18.93 -4.18 -26.61
N LYS A 51 -20.20 -4.26 -27.03
CA LYS A 51 -21.02 -3.07 -27.28
C LYS A 51 -21.17 -2.20 -26.01
N ALA A 52 -21.29 -2.82 -24.83
CA ALA A 52 -21.38 -2.10 -23.56
C ALA A 52 -20.04 -1.43 -23.18
N GLU A 53 -18.91 -2.10 -23.42
CA GLU A 53 -17.58 -1.54 -23.15
C GLU A 53 -17.23 -0.40 -24.12
N ARG A 54 -17.72 -0.45 -25.37
CA ARG A 54 -17.62 0.66 -26.32
C ARG A 54 -18.45 1.89 -25.93
N ALA A 55 -19.36 1.78 -24.97
CA ALA A 55 -20.05 2.92 -24.39
C ALA A 55 -19.45 3.35 -23.03
N ASN A 56 -18.46 2.61 -22.52
CA ASN A 56 -17.80 2.90 -21.25
C ASN A 56 -16.62 3.85 -21.48
N GLU A 57 -16.89 5.15 -21.46
CA GLU A 57 -15.89 6.20 -21.64
C GLU A 57 -14.70 6.09 -20.65
N PRO A 58 -14.91 5.85 -19.33
CA PRO A 58 -13.80 5.65 -18.39
C PRO A 58 -12.84 4.51 -18.79
N LEU A 59 -13.37 3.40 -19.30
CA LEU A 59 -12.55 2.28 -19.78
C LEU A 59 -11.72 2.67 -21.01
N GLN A 60 -12.31 3.38 -21.97
CA GLN A 60 -11.62 3.81 -23.17
C GLN A 60 -10.51 4.82 -22.86
N GLN A 61 -10.79 5.81 -22.03
CA GLN A 61 -9.80 6.78 -21.58
C GLN A 61 -8.64 6.09 -20.85
N THR A 62 -8.94 5.10 -20.00
CA THR A 62 -7.90 4.32 -19.31
C THR A 62 -7.05 3.53 -20.31
N ILE A 63 -7.67 2.87 -21.30
CA ILE A 63 -6.94 2.13 -22.35
C ILE A 63 -6.00 3.06 -23.13
N LEU A 64 -6.50 4.21 -23.56
CA LEU A 64 -5.72 5.16 -24.34
C LEU A 64 -4.57 5.76 -23.51
N PHE A 65 -4.83 6.14 -22.26
CA PHE A 65 -3.81 6.62 -21.33
C PHE A 65 -2.68 5.61 -21.16
N GLU A 66 -3.02 4.36 -20.89
CA GLU A 66 -2.04 3.28 -20.69
C GLU A 66 -1.27 2.95 -21.97
N LEU A 67 -1.94 3.02 -23.12
CA LEU A 67 -1.30 2.78 -24.40
C LEU A 67 -0.32 3.90 -24.77
N CYS A 68 -0.66 5.16 -24.51
CA CYS A 68 0.24 6.29 -24.69
C CYS A 68 1.46 6.16 -23.76
N GLY A 69 1.23 5.84 -22.48
CA GLY A 69 2.29 5.59 -21.51
C GLY A 69 3.20 4.44 -21.95
N LEU A 70 2.61 3.33 -22.42
CA LEU A 70 3.34 2.19 -22.95
C LEU A 70 4.27 2.59 -24.10
N ILE A 71 3.73 3.21 -25.15
CA ILE A 71 4.52 3.63 -26.33
C ILE A 71 5.62 4.62 -25.92
N GLY A 72 5.34 5.49 -24.95
CA GLY A 72 6.33 6.40 -24.36
C GLY A 72 7.53 5.70 -23.72
N THR A 73 7.39 4.45 -23.26
CA THR A 73 8.48 3.71 -22.60
C THR A 73 9.30 2.78 -23.52
N LEU A 74 8.86 2.56 -24.77
CA LEU A 74 9.49 1.61 -25.69
C LEU A 74 10.79 2.15 -26.31
N THR A 75 11.85 1.35 -26.38
CA THR A 75 13.05 1.77 -27.10
C THR A 75 12.78 1.87 -28.61
N LEU A 76 13.49 2.74 -29.34
CA LEU A 76 13.36 2.85 -30.81
C LEU A 76 13.60 1.51 -31.54
N THR A 77 14.43 0.65 -30.94
CA THR A 77 14.78 -0.68 -31.45
C THR A 77 13.82 -1.78 -30.97
N ASP A 78 12.70 -1.44 -30.33
CA ASP A 78 11.80 -2.44 -29.76
C ASP A 78 10.91 -3.08 -30.83
N THR A 79 11.43 -4.12 -31.48
CA THR A 79 10.71 -4.86 -32.52
C THR A 79 9.61 -5.74 -31.96
N TYR A 80 9.69 -6.12 -30.67
CA TYR A 80 8.74 -7.06 -30.07
C TYR A 80 7.34 -6.46 -30.03
N PHE A 81 7.20 -5.22 -29.55
CA PHE A 81 5.88 -4.57 -29.53
C PHE A 81 5.29 -4.45 -30.93
N ILE A 82 6.11 -4.08 -31.91
CA ILE A 82 5.70 -3.97 -33.32
C ILE A 82 5.24 -5.32 -33.89
N GLU A 83 5.90 -6.41 -33.53
CA GLU A 83 5.58 -7.76 -34.00
C GLU A 83 4.37 -8.38 -33.29
N HIS A 84 4.17 -8.06 -32.01
CA HIS A 84 3.18 -8.68 -31.13
C HIS A 84 2.09 -7.72 -30.62
N TYR A 85 1.91 -6.55 -31.25
CA TYR A 85 1.01 -5.49 -30.79
C TYR A 85 -0.42 -5.95 -30.47
N LYS A 86 -0.92 -6.98 -31.17
CA LYS A 86 -2.26 -7.53 -30.93
C LYS A 86 -2.37 -8.17 -29.54
N THR A 87 -1.43 -9.03 -29.21
CA THR A 87 -1.37 -9.72 -27.91
C THR A 87 -1.10 -8.74 -26.79
N VAL A 88 -0.21 -7.77 -27.02
CA VAL A 88 0.06 -6.72 -26.03
C VAL A 88 -1.18 -5.87 -25.78
N LEU A 89 -1.95 -5.55 -26.84
CA LEU A 89 -3.20 -4.81 -26.71
C LEU A 89 -4.26 -5.59 -25.95
N ASP A 90 -4.38 -6.91 -26.17
CA ASP A 90 -5.30 -7.77 -25.41
C ASP A 90 -4.97 -7.74 -23.91
N ASP A 91 -3.68 -7.93 -23.57
CA ASP A 91 -3.20 -7.87 -22.19
C ASP A 91 -3.42 -6.49 -21.53
N LEU A 92 -3.24 -5.40 -22.31
CA LEU A 92 -3.48 -4.02 -21.85
C LEU A 92 -4.96 -3.77 -21.57
N ILE A 93 -5.84 -4.19 -22.48
CA ILE A 93 -7.29 -4.03 -22.30
C ILE A 93 -7.78 -4.80 -21.08
N ASP A 94 -7.32 -6.04 -20.89
CA ASP A 94 -7.66 -6.83 -19.71
C ASP A 94 -7.14 -6.19 -18.42
N ALA A 95 -6.00 -5.51 -18.47
CA ALA A 95 -5.50 -4.72 -17.37
C ALA A 95 -6.34 -3.49 -17.05
N CYS A 96 -6.79 -2.77 -18.07
CA CYS A 96 -7.66 -1.60 -17.91
C CYS A 96 -9.04 -2.01 -17.39
N ARG A 97 -9.61 -3.11 -17.91
CA ARG A 97 -10.85 -3.73 -17.37
C ARG A 97 -10.69 -4.04 -15.88
N TRP A 98 -9.57 -4.62 -15.51
CA TRP A 98 -9.28 -4.93 -14.11
C TRP A 98 -9.20 -3.66 -13.25
N LYS A 99 -8.48 -2.63 -13.69
CA LYS A 99 -8.39 -1.32 -12.99
C LYS A 99 -9.76 -0.69 -12.76
N ILE A 100 -10.62 -0.69 -13.78
CA ILE A 100 -11.99 -0.14 -13.68
C ILE A 100 -12.81 -0.96 -12.70
N ARG A 101 -12.77 -2.30 -12.80
CA ARG A 101 -13.56 -3.20 -11.95
C ARG A 101 -13.25 -3.07 -10.47
N ILE A 102 -11.99 -2.83 -10.11
CA ILE A 102 -11.56 -2.80 -8.71
C ILE A 102 -11.58 -1.41 -8.10
N LYS A 103 -11.89 -0.35 -8.86
CA LYS A 103 -11.79 1.04 -8.43
C LYS A 103 -12.50 1.31 -7.10
N ASP A 104 -13.68 0.71 -6.91
CA ASP A 104 -14.56 0.97 -5.77
C ASP A 104 -14.55 -0.14 -4.71
N ILE A 105 -13.63 -1.11 -4.82
CA ILE A 105 -13.52 -2.25 -3.90
C ILE A 105 -12.44 -1.94 -2.85
N PRO A 106 -12.61 -2.23 -1.56
CA PRO A 106 -11.53 -2.07 -0.57
C PRO A 106 -10.26 -2.85 -0.96
N PHE A 107 -9.06 -2.29 -0.77
CA PHE A 107 -7.79 -2.88 -1.28
C PHE A 107 -7.54 -4.33 -0.84
N VAL A 108 -7.98 -4.71 0.36
CA VAL A 108 -7.87 -6.08 0.88
C VAL A 108 -8.74 -7.03 0.05
N GLU A 109 -9.96 -6.61 -0.27
CA GLU A 109 -10.92 -7.36 -1.07
C GLU A 109 -10.53 -7.37 -2.56
N MET A 110 -9.90 -6.30 -3.07
CA MET A 110 -9.39 -6.24 -4.43
C MET A 110 -8.41 -7.38 -4.72
N ALA A 111 -7.50 -7.66 -3.77
CA ALA A 111 -6.53 -8.74 -3.91
C ALA A 111 -7.25 -10.08 -4.07
N GLN A 112 -8.29 -10.36 -3.29
CA GLN A 112 -9.09 -11.59 -3.34
C GLN A 112 -9.86 -11.73 -4.66
N ASN A 113 -10.50 -10.64 -5.11
CA ASN A 113 -11.29 -10.60 -6.34
C ASN A 113 -10.45 -10.67 -7.63
N SER A 114 -9.12 -10.58 -7.51
CA SER A 114 -8.21 -10.52 -8.65
C SER A 114 -7.56 -11.86 -9.00
N GLY A 115 -8.39 -12.88 -9.28
CA GLY A 115 -7.92 -14.23 -9.61
C GLY A 115 -6.92 -14.29 -10.78
N GLN A 116 -7.14 -13.48 -11.82
CA GLN A 116 -6.22 -13.40 -12.95
C GLN A 116 -4.85 -12.82 -12.55
N ARG A 117 -4.80 -11.74 -11.74
CA ARG A 117 -3.51 -11.19 -11.31
C ARG A 117 -2.79 -12.11 -10.35
N GLN A 118 -3.50 -12.75 -9.44
CA GLN A 118 -2.92 -13.81 -8.62
C GLN A 118 -2.31 -14.92 -9.49
N THR A 119 -2.99 -15.32 -10.56
CA THR A 119 -2.47 -16.32 -11.53
C THR A 119 -1.22 -15.82 -12.25
N ASP A 120 -1.18 -14.54 -12.64
CA ASP A 120 -0.01 -13.93 -13.27
C ASP A 120 1.21 -13.97 -12.35
N ILE A 121 1.01 -13.72 -11.06
CA ILE A 121 2.04 -13.76 -10.02
C ILE A 121 2.49 -15.18 -9.77
N ARG A 122 1.57 -16.14 -9.75
CA ARG A 122 1.93 -17.57 -9.64
C ARG A 122 2.81 -18.00 -10.80
N ARG A 123 2.47 -17.61 -12.03
CA ARG A 123 3.31 -17.87 -13.21
C ARG A 123 4.70 -17.28 -13.04
N TRP A 124 4.83 -16.13 -12.40
CA TRP A 124 6.13 -15.55 -12.07
C TRP A 124 6.93 -16.35 -11.04
N ILE A 125 6.26 -16.87 -10.00
CA ILE A 125 6.91 -17.77 -9.05
C ILE A 125 7.43 -19.01 -9.79
N THR A 126 6.63 -19.58 -10.70
CA THR A 126 7.05 -20.69 -11.57
C THR A 126 8.25 -20.32 -12.44
N GLN A 127 8.23 -19.15 -13.09
CA GLN A 127 9.36 -18.67 -13.89
C GLN A 127 10.62 -18.45 -13.07
N ILE A 128 10.52 -17.97 -11.82
CA ILE A 128 11.66 -17.84 -10.90
C ILE A 128 12.23 -19.21 -10.56
N ARG A 129 11.36 -20.20 -10.33
CA ARG A 129 11.72 -21.59 -10.03
C ARG A 129 12.45 -22.28 -11.19
N GLU A 130 12.03 -22.00 -12.42
CA GLU A 130 12.55 -22.62 -13.67
C GLU A 130 13.80 -21.92 -14.24
N ARG A 131 14.32 -20.87 -13.60
CA ARG A 131 15.52 -20.17 -14.11
C ARG A 131 16.72 -21.10 -14.22
N GLN A 132 17.47 -21.01 -15.32
CA GLN A 132 18.67 -21.82 -15.50
C GLN A 132 19.82 -21.42 -14.56
N LYS A 133 19.89 -20.15 -14.15
CA LYS A 133 20.95 -19.65 -13.27
C LYS A 133 20.53 -19.73 -11.80
N PRO A 134 21.28 -20.45 -10.94
CA PRO A 134 20.98 -20.55 -9.52
C PRO A 134 21.00 -19.17 -8.87
N SER A 135 19.88 -18.75 -8.31
CA SER A 135 19.75 -17.50 -7.54
C SER A 135 19.12 -17.77 -6.17
N HIS A 136 19.34 -16.88 -5.21
CA HIS A 136 18.70 -17.00 -3.89
C HIS A 136 17.17 -17.04 -4.01
N ALA A 137 16.59 -16.18 -4.85
CA ALA A 137 15.16 -16.19 -5.19
C ALA A 137 14.67 -17.53 -5.74
N GLN A 138 15.46 -18.18 -6.61
CA GLN A 138 15.13 -19.50 -7.14
C GLN A 138 15.17 -20.57 -6.04
N LYS A 139 16.19 -20.56 -5.19
CA LYS A 139 16.30 -21.50 -4.05
C LYS A 139 15.09 -21.41 -3.15
N LEU A 140 14.64 -20.19 -2.83
CA LEU A 140 13.43 -19.97 -2.05
C LEU A 140 12.16 -20.44 -2.78
N ALA A 141 12.01 -20.10 -4.07
CA ALA A 141 10.86 -20.50 -4.87
C ALA A 141 10.73 -22.02 -5.04
N LEU A 142 11.84 -22.77 -5.04
CA LEU A 142 11.86 -24.23 -5.08
C LEU A 142 11.26 -24.87 -3.81
N LEU A 143 11.26 -24.17 -2.67
CA LEU A 143 10.69 -24.65 -1.41
C LEU A 143 9.16 -24.48 -1.33
N LEU A 144 8.57 -23.70 -2.25
CA LEU A 144 7.14 -23.39 -2.20
C LEU A 144 6.28 -24.51 -2.82
N THR A 145 5.34 -25.02 -2.03
CA THR A 145 4.27 -25.90 -2.53
C THR A 145 3.30 -25.11 -3.44
N PRO A 146 2.44 -25.78 -4.24
CA PRO A 146 1.40 -25.08 -5.02
C PRO A 146 0.48 -24.20 -4.17
N THR A 147 0.14 -24.65 -2.95
CA THR A 147 -0.66 -23.87 -1.99
C THR A 147 0.11 -22.64 -1.50
N ASP A 148 1.41 -22.79 -1.20
CA ASP A 148 2.25 -21.64 -0.82
C ASP A 148 2.34 -20.60 -1.94
N GLN A 149 2.41 -21.05 -3.20
CA GLN A 149 2.44 -20.13 -4.34
C GLN A 149 1.15 -19.32 -4.46
N GLN A 150 -0.01 -19.93 -4.17
CA GLN A 150 -1.30 -19.23 -4.12
C GLN A 150 -1.30 -18.16 -3.01
N GLU A 151 -0.86 -18.54 -1.81
CA GLU A 151 -0.77 -17.64 -0.66
C GLU A 151 0.20 -16.47 -0.90
N VAL A 152 1.38 -16.76 -1.43
CA VAL A 152 2.38 -15.75 -1.78
C VAL A 152 1.83 -14.81 -2.85
N ALA A 153 1.13 -15.32 -3.86
CA ALA A 153 0.55 -14.49 -4.91
C ALA A 153 -0.52 -13.53 -4.38
N TYR A 154 -1.42 -14.03 -3.54
CA TYR A 154 -2.43 -13.21 -2.87
C TYR A 154 -1.78 -12.13 -2.00
N ARG A 155 -0.84 -12.50 -1.13
CA ARG A 155 -0.15 -11.56 -0.22
C ARG A 155 0.68 -10.53 -0.98
N THR A 156 1.32 -10.91 -2.08
CA THR A 156 2.09 -9.99 -2.91
C THR A 156 1.19 -8.94 -3.53
N LEU A 157 0.05 -9.36 -4.10
CA LEU A 157 -0.90 -8.43 -4.70
C LEU A 157 -1.50 -7.49 -3.65
N ARG A 158 -1.88 -8.02 -2.49
CA ARG A 158 -2.39 -7.23 -1.37
C ARG A 158 -1.36 -6.20 -0.89
N SER A 159 -0.11 -6.61 -0.70
CA SER A 159 0.99 -5.74 -0.27
C SER A 159 1.23 -4.60 -1.26
N TYR A 160 1.17 -4.91 -2.56
CA TYR A 160 1.26 -3.92 -3.63
C TYR A 160 0.10 -2.91 -3.59
N LEU A 161 -1.14 -3.39 -3.47
CA LEU A 161 -2.32 -2.52 -3.42
C LEU A 161 -2.33 -1.63 -2.17
N ALA A 162 -1.96 -2.17 -1.01
CA ALA A 162 -1.82 -1.41 0.23
C ALA A 162 -0.71 -0.35 0.14
N TYR A 163 0.35 -0.58 -0.66
CA TYR A 163 1.34 0.45 -0.92
C TYR A 163 0.74 1.60 -1.74
N LEU A 164 -0.01 1.31 -2.80
CA LEU A 164 -0.63 2.36 -3.63
C LEU A 164 -1.57 3.24 -2.80
N GLU A 165 -2.38 2.61 -1.96
CA GLU A 165 -3.28 3.30 -1.02
C GLU A 165 -2.51 4.26 -0.11
N LYS A 166 -1.42 3.80 0.52
CA LYS A 166 -0.57 4.64 1.39
C LYS A 166 0.10 5.81 0.68
N GLN A 167 0.29 5.73 -0.64
CA GLN A 167 0.82 6.82 -1.43
C GLN A 167 -0.28 7.80 -1.89
N ASN A 168 -1.53 7.59 -1.48
CA ASN A 168 -2.71 8.30 -1.99
C ASN A 168 -2.77 8.26 -3.53
N GLN A 169 -2.26 7.18 -4.14
CA GLN A 169 -2.24 7.01 -5.59
C GLN A 169 -3.46 6.20 -6.02
N PRO A 170 -4.40 6.78 -6.79
CA PRO A 170 -5.48 6.01 -7.35
C PRO A 170 -4.97 4.88 -8.25
N ILE A 171 -5.57 3.70 -8.16
CA ILE A 171 -5.22 2.57 -9.04
C ILE A 171 -5.40 2.91 -10.52
N HIS A 172 -6.40 3.73 -10.84
CA HIS A 172 -6.68 4.10 -12.22
C HIS A 172 -5.56 4.99 -12.81
N THR A 173 -4.97 5.88 -12.01
CA THR A 173 -3.84 6.75 -12.44
C THR A 173 -2.48 6.07 -12.33
N THR A 174 -2.38 4.93 -11.64
CA THR A 174 -1.11 4.19 -11.49
C THR A 174 -0.70 3.56 -12.82
N PRO A 175 0.36 3.99 -13.51
CA PRO A 175 0.68 3.49 -14.85
C PRO A 175 0.97 1.98 -14.84
N LEU A 176 0.50 1.29 -15.89
CA LEU A 176 0.88 -0.07 -16.21
C LEU A 176 2.29 -0.09 -16.81
N PHE A 177 2.98 -1.19 -16.57
CA PHE A 177 4.34 -1.42 -17.02
C PHE A 177 4.35 -2.62 -17.94
N TRP A 178 5.03 -2.46 -19.06
CA TRP A 178 5.22 -3.53 -20.00
C TRP A 178 6.56 -4.22 -19.77
N LEU A 179 6.52 -5.54 -19.73
CA LEU A 179 7.70 -6.36 -19.73
C LEU A 179 8.15 -6.64 -21.15
N ARG A 180 9.47 -6.72 -21.35
CA ARG A 180 10.09 -7.17 -22.62
C ARG A 180 9.68 -8.58 -23.08
N ASN A 181 8.98 -9.36 -22.25
CA ASN A 181 8.39 -10.63 -22.66
C ASN A 181 6.95 -10.51 -23.18
N GLY A 182 6.47 -9.28 -23.42
CA GLY A 182 5.17 -9.00 -23.99
C GLY A 182 4.03 -8.80 -22.99
N ARG A 183 4.26 -9.04 -21.69
CA ARG A 183 3.18 -8.96 -20.69
C ARG A 183 3.00 -7.55 -20.14
N VAL A 184 1.75 -7.12 -20.01
CA VAL A 184 1.38 -5.87 -19.33
C VAL A 184 1.10 -6.15 -17.86
N GLN A 185 1.68 -5.35 -16.98
CA GLN A 185 1.72 -5.59 -15.54
C GLN A 185 1.65 -4.31 -14.73
N LEU A 186 1.56 -4.49 -13.42
CA LEU A 186 1.68 -3.41 -12.45
C LEU A 186 3.17 -3.19 -12.10
N ARG A 187 3.53 -1.96 -11.75
CA ARG A 187 4.91 -1.46 -11.48
C ARG A 187 5.95 -2.51 -11.05
N ILE A 188 6.87 -2.82 -11.97
CA ILE A 188 7.82 -3.96 -11.91
C ILE A 188 8.69 -3.95 -10.65
N ASN A 189 9.23 -2.80 -10.24
CA ASN A 189 10.22 -2.75 -9.15
C ASN A 189 9.57 -3.06 -7.80
N LEU A 190 8.50 -2.35 -7.46
CA LEU A 190 7.78 -2.56 -6.22
C LEU A 190 7.19 -3.97 -6.17
N PHE A 191 6.60 -4.42 -7.28
CA PHE A 191 5.99 -5.73 -7.35
C PHE A 191 7.03 -6.85 -7.11
N ARG A 192 8.18 -6.76 -7.78
CA ARG A 192 9.25 -7.75 -7.66
C ARG A 192 9.80 -7.81 -6.24
N GLU A 193 10.01 -6.67 -5.61
CA GLU A 193 10.49 -6.61 -4.22
C GLU A 193 9.47 -7.20 -3.25
N SER A 194 8.20 -6.80 -3.37
CA SER A 194 7.10 -7.40 -2.58
C SER A 194 7.03 -8.91 -2.79
N LEU A 195 7.15 -9.39 -4.03
CA LEU A 195 7.11 -10.83 -4.33
C LEU A 195 8.24 -11.58 -3.62
N LEU A 196 9.47 -11.09 -3.71
CA LEU A 196 10.62 -11.74 -3.08
C LEU A 196 10.52 -11.73 -1.56
N GLU A 197 10.06 -10.64 -0.95
CA GLU A 197 9.82 -10.56 0.49
C GLU A 197 8.73 -11.54 0.94
N GLN A 198 7.61 -11.64 0.22
CA GLN A 198 6.54 -12.59 0.56
C GLN A 198 6.99 -14.05 0.40
N ILE A 199 7.80 -14.35 -0.62
CA ILE A 199 8.42 -15.67 -0.80
C ILE A 199 9.32 -15.99 0.41
N ALA A 200 10.26 -15.10 0.74
CA ALA A 200 11.22 -15.30 1.83
C ALA A 200 10.51 -15.45 3.18
N LEU A 201 9.50 -14.63 3.44
CA LEU A 201 8.69 -14.70 4.65
C LEU A 201 7.92 -16.02 4.74
N ARG A 202 7.30 -16.47 3.64
CA ARG A 202 6.61 -17.77 3.61
C ARG A 202 7.57 -18.92 3.90
N VAL A 203 8.76 -18.92 3.28
CA VAL A 203 9.78 -19.93 3.57
C VAL A 203 10.20 -19.87 5.04
N TYR A 204 10.41 -18.68 5.60
CA TYR A 204 10.81 -18.52 7.00
C TYR A 204 9.79 -19.02 8.02
N LEU A 205 8.50 -18.80 7.75
CA LEU A 205 7.43 -19.22 8.66
C LEU A 205 7.21 -20.73 8.64
N PHE A 206 7.26 -21.36 7.46
CA PHE A 206 6.77 -22.74 7.28
C PHE A 206 7.83 -23.78 6.91
N HIS A 207 8.95 -23.36 6.34
CA HIS A 207 9.90 -24.29 5.72
C HIS A 207 11.28 -24.25 6.38
N LYS A 208 11.90 -23.07 6.46
CA LYS A 208 13.29 -22.94 6.90
C LYS A 208 13.57 -21.63 7.64
N SER A 209 13.87 -21.72 8.94
CA SER A 209 14.24 -20.57 9.77
C SER A 209 15.61 -19.96 9.42
N SER A 210 16.47 -20.68 8.69
CA SER A 210 17.79 -20.18 8.27
C SER A 210 17.70 -19.02 7.27
N GLU A 211 16.51 -18.71 6.75
CA GLU A 211 16.29 -17.52 5.94
C GLU A 211 16.40 -16.22 6.74
N ALA A 212 16.74 -16.25 8.03
CA ALA A 212 16.99 -15.06 8.84
C ALA A 212 17.87 -13.98 8.16
N GLY A 213 18.74 -14.36 7.20
CA GLY A 213 19.47 -13.41 6.35
C GLY A 213 18.62 -12.32 5.70
N PHE A 214 17.39 -12.58 5.25
CA PHE A 214 16.53 -11.50 4.70
C PHE A 214 16.06 -10.52 5.78
N ILE A 215 15.94 -10.99 7.03
CA ILE A 215 15.62 -10.15 8.19
C ILE A 215 16.84 -9.28 8.52
N GLU A 216 18.06 -9.83 8.51
CA GLU A 216 19.30 -9.07 8.78
C GLU A 216 19.50 -7.92 7.80
N GLU A 217 19.25 -8.13 6.50
CA GLU A 217 19.32 -7.06 5.49
C GLU A 217 18.34 -5.93 5.83
N SER A 218 17.11 -6.28 6.21
CA SER A 218 16.08 -5.31 6.57
C SER A 218 16.42 -4.59 7.89
N LEU A 219 16.98 -5.29 8.87
CA LEU A 219 17.46 -4.72 10.13
C LEU A 219 18.65 -3.78 9.93
N SER A 220 19.54 -4.07 8.99
CA SER A 220 20.61 -3.16 8.60
C SER A 220 20.04 -1.84 8.08
N LYS A 221 19.02 -1.89 7.21
CA LYS A 221 18.32 -0.67 6.74
C LYS A 221 17.63 0.08 7.88
N VAL A 222 17.01 -0.63 8.82
CA VAL A 222 16.44 -0.03 10.03
C VAL A 222 17.53 0.65 10.85
N LYS A 223 18.69 0.01 11.05
CA LYS A 223 19.82 0.60 11.77
C LYS A 223 20.26 1.92 11.15
N HIS A 224 20.47 1.96 9.84
CA HIS A 224 20.83 3.18 9.12
C HIS A 224 19.77 4.29 9.32
N TRP A 225 18.49 3.94 9.23
CA TRP A 225 17.41 4.89 9.46
C TRP A 225 17.40 5.41 10.91
N VAL A 226 17.56 4.54 11.91
CA VAL A 226 17.63 4.93 13.33
C VAL A 226 18.85 5.84 13.57
N THR A 227 20.01 5.48 13.02
CA THR A 227 21.24 6.30 13.11
C THR A 227 21.02 7.70 12.57
N ALA A 228 20.42 7.84 11.38
CA ALA A 228 20.10 9.16 10.82
C ALA A 228 19.18 9.96 11.76
N GLN A 229 18.11 9.33 12.25
CA GLN A 229 17.16 10.01 13.14
C GLN A 229 17.73 10.40 14.51
N VAL A 230 18.73 9.67 15.02
CA VAL A 230 19.46 10.03 16.24
C VAL A 230 20.43 11.17 15.94
N ALA A 231 21.20 11.07 14.86
CA ALA A 231 22.16 12.09 14.46
C ALA A 231 21.48 13.45 14.18
N ASP A 232 20.30 13.46 13.58
CA ASP A 232 19.51 14.68 13.33
C ASP A 232 19.07 15.40 14.63
N ARG A 233 19.10 14.72 15.78
CA ARG A 233 18.53 15.21 17.05
C ARG A 233 19.53 15.25 18.20
N ALA A 234 20.72 14.72 18.00
CA ALA A 234 21.78 14.68 18.99
C ALA A 234 22.91 15.62 18.56
N GLU A 235 23.51 16.32 19.53
CA GLU A 235 24.63 17.23 19.28
C GLU A 235 25.95 16.50 18.94
N GLY A 236 25.97 15.16 19.03
CA GLY A 236 27.08 14.31 18.63
C GLY A 236 26.77 12.82 18.81
N MET A 237 27.47 11.96 18.07
CA MET A 237 27.29 10.50 18.09
C MET A 237 28.32 9.82 19.00
N GLY A 238 28.07 9.86 20.31
CA GLY A 238 28.89 9.17 21.31
C GLY A 238 28.74 7.63 21.28
N PRO A 239 29.65 6.89 21.95
CA PRO A 239 29.61 5.42 22.01
C PRO A 239 28.32 4.89 22.62
N GLU A 240 27.77 5.57 23.63
CA GLU A 240 26.51 5.21 24.29
C GLU A 240 25.31 5.29 23.35
N LEU A 241 25.26 6.30 22.47
CA LEU A 241 24.22 6.41 21.45
C LEU A 241 24.35 5.30 20.39
N ILE A 242 25.59 4.94 20.01
CA ILE A 242 25.83 3.83 19.09
C ILE A 242 25.37 2.50 19.70
N GLU A 243 25.68 2.26 20.98
CA GLU A 243 25.20 1.10 21.72
C GLU A 243 23.67 1.09 21.83
N GLY A 244 23.08 2.22 22.20
CA GLY A 244 21.63 2.39 22.24
C GLY A 244 20.94 2.13 20.90
N ILE A 245 21.54 2.54 19.78
CA ILE A 245 21.04 2.22 18.43
C ILE A 245 21.07 0.70 18.19
N ASN A 246 22.17 0.03 18.56
CA ASN A 246 22.28 -1.43 18.43
C ASN A 246 21.24 -2.16 19.30
N ASP A 247 20.96 -1.64 20.50
CA ASP A 247 19.93 -2.14 21.40
C ASP A 247 18.53 -2.00 20.82
N ILE A 248 18.22 -0.85 20.22
CA ILE A 248 16.95 -0.62 19.52
C ILE A 248 16.78 -1.68 18.42
N VAL A 249 17.79 -1.86 17.57
CA VAL A 249 17.74 -2.82 16.45
C VAL A 249 17.61 -4.26 16.97
N SER A 250 18.32 -4.61 18.04
CA SER A 250 18.24 -5.93 18.67
C SER A 250 16.86 -6.20 19.27
N LYS A 251 16.25 -5.21 19.93
CA LYS A 251 14.87 -5.29 20.45
C LYS A 251 13.87 -5.47 19.31
N VAL A 252 13.98 -4.69 18.23
CA VAL A 252 13.14 -4.84 17.03
C VAL A 252 13.24 -6.25 16.44
N LYS A 253 14.46 -6.80 16.34
CA LYS A 253 14.69 -8.18 15.88
C LYS A 253 13.98 -9.20 16.78
N LEU A 254 14.16 -9.10 18.09
CA LEU A 254 13.52 -10.01 19.05
C LEU A 254 12.00 -9.90 19.00
N GLU A 255 11.44 -8.70 18.95
CA GLU A 255 10.01 -8.47 18.82
C GLU A 255 9.45 -9.08 17.53
N PHE A 256 10.16 -8.90 16.41
CA PHE A 256 9.78 -9.48 15.13
C PHE A 256 9.80 -11.02 15.17
N ILE A 257 10.88 -11.62 15.68
CA ILE A 257 11.00 -13.09 15.80
C ILE A 257 9.91 -13.63 16.72
N ASN A 258 9.69 -13.02 17.89
CA ASN A 258 8.64 -13.41 18.83
C ASN A 258 7.26 -13.31 18.18
N LYS A 259 7.02 -12.27 17.39
CA LYS A 259 5.78 -12.14 16.61
C LYS A 259 5.67 -13.30 15.63
N CYS A 260 6.67 -13.53 14.78
CA CYS A 260 6.69 -14.66 13.84
C CYS A 260 6.46 -16.02 14.53
N GLN A 261 7.07 -16.27 15.69
CA GLN A 261 6.86 -17.50 16.46
C GLN A 261 5.43 -17.66 16.93
N ARG A 262 4.79 -16.60 17.44
CA ARG A 262 3.37 -16.62 17.81
C ARG A 262 2.49 -16.96 16.61
N TYR A 263 2.79 -16.36 15.46
CA TYR A 263 2.03 -16.60 14.23
C TYR A 263 2.35 -17.93 13.55
N ARG A 264 3.43 -18.64 13.90
CA ARG A 264 3.61 -20.03 13.43
C ARG A 264 2.50 -20.97 13.91
N ALA A 265 1.78 -20.62 14.98
CA ALA A 265 0.62 -21.37 15.46
C ALA A 265 -0.66 -21.07 14.64
N ASP A 266 -0.77 -19.89 14.06
CA ASP A 266 -1.85 -19.49 13.15
C ASP A 266 -1.29 -18.68 11.96
N PRO A 267 -0.67 -19.37 11.00
CA PRO A 267 0.16 -18.70 9.99
C PRO A 267 -0.62 -17.97 8.89
N GLU A 268 -1.92 -18.27 8.78
CA GLU A 268 -2.82 -17.65 7.80
C GLU A 268 -3.09 -16.18 8.17
N THR A 269 -2.95 -15.81 9.44
CA THR A 269 -3.19 -14.45 9.93
C THR A 269 -1.98 -13.52 9.85
N PHE A 270 -0.78 -14.03 9.52
CA PHE A 270 0.42 -13.19 9.39
C PHE A 270 0.71 -12.79 7.96
N TYR A 271 0.71 -11.49 7.69
CA TYR A 271 1.04 -10.91 6.39
C TYR A 271 1.73 -9.55 6.55
N LEU A 272 2.44 -9.14 5.50
CA LEU A 272 3.10 -7.84 5.42
C LEU A 272 2.47 -6.99 4.31
N ASP A 273 1.64 -6.03 4.71
CA ASP A 273 1.04 -5.02 3.82
C ASP A 273 1.98 -3.82 3.56
N ALA A 274 3.28 -4.02 3.81
CA ALA A 274 4.34 -3.06 3.62
C ALA A 274 5.66 -3.82 3.43
N ARG A 275 6.71 -3.12 2.96
CA ARG A 275 8.05 -3.69 2.96
C ARG A 275 8.48 -4.06 4.38
N LEU A 276 9.28 -5.12 4.50
CA LEU A 276 9.76 -5.59 5.80
C LEU A 276 10.48 -4.48 6.57
N THR A 277 11.38 -3.72 5.94
CA THR A 277 12.05 -2.58 6.57
C THR A 277 11.07 -1.55 7.15
N SER A 278 10.03 -1.19 6.41
CA SER A 278 9.00 -0.26 6.88
C SER A 278 8.21 -0.83 8.04
N TYR A 279 7.88 -2.12 7.98
CA TYR A 279 7.20 -2.83 9.06
C TYR A 279 8.05 -2.88 10.35
N LEU A 280 9.36 -3.16 10.21
CA LEU A 280 10.32 -3.18 11.31
C LEU A 280 10.51 -1.80 11.93
N THR A 281 10.60 -0.76 11.09
CA THR A 281 10.64 0.65 11.52
C THR A 281 9.42 1.03 12.36
N GLY A 282 8.27 0.43 12.08
CA GLY A 282 7.04 0.61 12.86
C GLY A 282 7.19 0.19 14.34
N PHE A 283 8.02 -0.82 14.66
CA PHE A 283 8.29 -1.18 16.07
C PHE A 283 9.09 -0.09 16.79
N VAL A 284 10.08 0.50 16.11
CA VAL A 284 10.86 1.63 16.64
C VAL A 284 9.95 2.83 16.93
N LYS A 285 9.06 3.16 15.98
CA LYS A 285 8.13 4.28 16.12
C LYS A 285 7.16 4.07 17.29
N ARG A 286 6.51 2.89 17.36
CA ARG A 286 5.52 2.58 18.43
C ARG A 286 6.12 2.56 19.83
N SER A 287 7.35 2.13 19.97
CA SER A 287 8.03 2.08 21.28
C SER A 287 8.61 3.42 21.71
N ALA A 288 8.54 4.45 20.85
CA ALA A 288 9.21 5.74 21.00
C ALA A 288 10.70 5.58 21.35
N ALA A 289 11.36 4.53 20.82
CA ALA A 289 12.67 4.09 21.31
C ALA A 289 13.77 5.13 21.09
N ILE A 290 13.71 5.88 19.99
CA ILE A 290 14.66 6.98 19.71
C ILE A 290 14.49 8.10 20.73
N SER A 291 13.25 8.51 21.01
CA SER A 291 12.98 9.56 22.01
C SER A 291 13.42 9.13 23.42
N LYS A 292 13.23 7.85 23.77
CA LYS A 292 13.71 7.29 25.04
C LYS A 292 15.23 7.28 25.14
N LEU A 293 15.93 6.91 24.06
CA LEU A 293 17.39 6.92 24.01
C LEU A 293 17.94 8.35 24.19
N LEU A 294 17.37 9.33 23.47
CA LEU A 294 17.78 10.73 23.57
C LEU A 294 17.45 11.34 24.95
N ALA A 295 16.33 10.94 25.58
CA ALA A 295 15.98 11.40 26.92
C ALA A 295 16.91 10.85 28.00
N ALA A 296 17.36 9.59 27.88
CA ALA A 296 18.33 8.99 28.79
C ALA A 296 19.67 9.75 28.75
N GLN A 297 20.16 10.09 27.55
CA GLN A 297 21.37 10.91 27.39
C GLN A 297 21.26 12.27 28.10
N LYS A 298 20.09 12.91 28.04
CA LYS A 298 19.84 14.20 28.70
C LYS A 298 19.72 14.08 30.22
N GLN A 299 19.37 12.91 30.75
CA GLN A 299 19.30 12.66 32.18
C GLN A 299 20.69 12.37 32.76
N ASP A 300 21.50 11.57 32.06
CA ASP A 300 22.89 11.29 32.47
C ASP A 300 23.80 12.52 32.35
N GLY A 301 23.46 13.49 31.48
CA GLY A 301 24.12 14.79 31.41
C GLY A 301 23.70 15.82 32.47
N ASN A 302 22.70 15.52 33.30
CA ASN A 302 22.08 16.47 34.24
C ASN A 302 22.25 16.10 35.72
N GLU A 303 23.03 15.06 36.05
CA GLU A 303 23.38 14.76 37.45
C GLU A 303 24.36 15.78 38.07
N ASP A 304 24.93 16.71 37.28
CA ASP A 304 25.79 17.80 37.79
C ASP A 304 25.12 19.19 37.82
N GLU A 305 23.87 19.36 37.35
CA GLU A 305 23.23 20.70 37.27
C GLU A 305 21.79 20.81 37.81
N LEU A 306 21.27 19.81 38.54
CA LEU A 306 19.97 19.92 39.22
C LEU A 306 20.08 20.46 40.65
N ALA A 307 20.75 21.61 40.78
CA ALA A 307 20.65 22.47 41.94
C ALA A 307 20.37 23.92 41.55
N THR A 308 19.43 24.19 40.63
CA THR A 308 18.66 25.45 40.68
C THR A 308 17.45 25.47 39.75
N LYS A 309 16.35 25.95 40.31
CA LYS A 309 15.18 26.57 39.65
C LYS A 309 14.13 25.64 39.05
N ASN A 310 13.22 25.28 39.95
CA ASN A 310 11.79 25.17 39.68
C ASN A 310 11.23 26.42 38.98
N ALA A 311 10.18 26.14 38.20
CA ALA A 311 8.94 26.90 38.03
C ALA A 311 8.74 27.69 36.72
N SER A 312 7.48 27.58 36.27
CA SER A 312 6.73 28.38 35.30
C SER A 312 7.03 28.19 33.81
N THR A 313 6.30 27.24 33.24
CA THR A 313 5.29 27.45 32.19
C THR A 313 5.20 28.87 31.62
N GLU A 314 5.43 29.03 30.31
CA GLU A 314 4.52 29.77 29.43
C GLU A 314 4.80 29.41 27.97
N TYR A 315 3.74 28.94 27.29
CA TYR A 315 3.70 28.67 25.85
C TYR A 315 3.01 29.86 25.21
N THR A 316 3.68 30.58 24.32
CA THR A 316 3.06 31.55 23.42
C THR A 316 3.45 31.23 21.97
N PRO A 317 2.48 31.20 21.04
CA PRO A 317 2.68 30.77 19.66
C PRO A 317 2.87 31.95 18.68
N TYR A 318 3.67 31.69 17.63
CA TYR A 318 3.82 32.40 16.34
C TYR A 318 4.58 33.74 16.23
N ASP A 319 5.06 33.93 14.99
CA ASP A 319 5.83 35.02 14.36
C ASP A 319 7.36 34.92 14.53
N THR A 320 8.22 34.81 13.51
CA THR A 320 8.10 35.13 12.08
C THR A 320 9.27 34.46 11.35
N ASP A 321 9.00 33.76 10.25
CA ASP A 321 9.97 33.44 9.19
C ASP A 321 10.13 34.72 8.31
N PRO A 322 11.31 35.06 7.75
CA PRO A 322 11.56 34.63 6.36
C PRO A 322 13.03 34.53 5.90
N TYR A 323 13.17 33.91 4.71
CA TYR A 323 14.27 33.85 3.72
C TYR A 323 15.06 32.53 3.67
N GLU A 324 14.67 31.58 2.79
CA GLU A 324 15.04 31.45 1.35
C GLU A 324 16.42 30.77 1.17
N ALA A 325 16.65 29.77 0.31
CA ALA A 325 15.87 29.16 -0.76
C ALA A 325 16.50 27.81 -1.20
N ASP A 326 15.76 27.15 -2.10
CA ASP A 326 16.10 26.08 -3.05
C ASP A 326 15.90 24.63 -2.59
N ASP A 327 15.22 23.76 -3.32
CA ASP A 327 14.29 23.81 -4.47
C ASP A 327 13.90 22.34 -4.65
N LEU A 328 12.63 21.98 -4.43
CA LEU A 328 11.94 20.84 -5.06
C LEU A 328 10.44 20.97 -4.72
N GLY A 329 9.71 21.68 -5.59
CA GLY A 329 8.32 22.08 -5.40
C GLY A 329 7.25 20.97 -5.38
N ASP A 330 6.26 21.22 -4.51
CA ASP A 330 4.81 21.02 -4.69
C ASP A 330 4.29 21.89 -5.88
N ASP A 331 3.05 21.87 -6.38
CA ASP A 331 1.73 21.52 -5.88
C ASP A 331 0.76 21.51 -7.08
N ASP A 332 -0.44 20.92 -6.93
CA ASP A 332 -1.66 21.67 -7.26
C ASP A 332 -2.92 21.04 -6.65
N VAL A 333 -3.68 21.93 -6.01
CA VAL A 333 -4.79 21.80 -5.07
C VAL A 333 -6.14 21.72 -5.79
N PHE A 334 -7.15 21.02 -5.24
CA PHE A 334 -8.54 21.52 -5.20
C PHE A 334 -9.33 20.92 -4.03
N ALA A 335 -9.82 21.79 -3.15
CA ALA A 335 -10.83 21.49 -2.14
C ALA A 335 -12.23 21.48 -2.78
N PHE A 336 -13.04 20.46 -2.48
CA PHE A 336 -14.49 20.47 -2.71
C PHE A 336 -15.21 19.82 -1.54
N ASP A 337 -16.29 20.49 -1.13
CA ASP A 337 -17.25 20.11 -0.10
C ASP A 337 -17.97 18.81 -0.50
N THR A 338 -17.76 17.73 0.27
CA THR A 338 -18.47 16.46 0.12
C THR A 338 -18.92 15.99 1.49
N SER A 339 -20.19 16.21 1.84
CA SER A 339 -20.83 15.47 2.92
C SER A 339 -20.81 13.98 2.54
N ASP A 340 -19.86 13.24 3.10
CA ASP A 340 -19.61 11.83 2.87
C ASP A 340 -20.75 11.00 3.51
N PRO A 341 -21.46 10.13 2.77
CA PRO A 341 -22.46 9.23 3.35
C PRO A 341 -21.91 8.34 4.49
N LEU A 342 -20.58 8.13 4.53
CA LEU A 342 -19.90 7.45 5.64
C LEU A 342 -19.77 8.33 6.88
N GLU A 343 -19.74 9.66 6.72
CA GLU A 343 -19.72 10.62 7.82
C GLU A 343 -21.07 10.66 8.54
N GLU A 344 -22.18 10.65 7.79
CA GLU A 344 -23.54 10.51 8.37
C GLU A 344 -23.70 9.18 9.14
N GLN A 345 -23.21 8.07 8.58
CA GLN A 345 -23.22 6.77 9.26
C GLN A 345 -22.35 6.77 10.52
N ARG A 346 -21.17 7.41 10.47
CA ARG A 346 -20.29 7.58 11.63
C ARG A 346 -20.96 8.41 12.72
N ASP A 347 -21.71 9.45 12.36
CA ASP A 347 -22.40 10.30 13.33
C ASP A 347 -23.61 9.61 13.97
N ILE A 348 -24.32 8.76 13.22
CA ILE A 348 -25.37 7.88 13.77
C ILE A 348 -24.75 6.88 14.76
N VAL A 349 -23.62 6.27 14.42
CA VAL A 349 -22.94 5.33 15.32
C VAL A 349 -22.39 6.04 16.55
N ARG A 350 -21.76 7.21 16.41
CA ARG A 350 -21.26 8.03 17.54
C ARG A 350 -22.39 8.49 18.47
N SER A 351 -23.52 8.91 17.93
CA SER A 351 -24.69 9.29 18.74
C SER A 351 -25.30 8.08 19.45
N CYS A 352 -25.36 6.92 18.80
CA CYS A 352 -25.82 5.67 19.43
C CYS A 352 -24.84 5.16 20.51
N LEU A 353 -23.53 5.32 20.33
CA LEU A 353 -22.52 5.00 21.34
C LEU A 353 -22.67 5.84 22.62
N LYS A 354 -23.15 7.10 22.51
CA LYS A 354 -23.45 7.95 23.67
C LYS A 354 -24.68 7.48 24.46
N LEU A 355 -25.56 6.68 23.86
CA LEU A 355 -26.76 6.12 24.50
C LEU A 355 -26.52 4.77 25.17
N LEU A 356 -25.37 4.14 24.93
CA LEU A 356 -24.95 2.95 25.67
C LEU A 356 -24.47 3.33 27.07
N CYS A 357 -24.56 2.39 28.02
CA CYS A 357 -23.95 2.57 29.33
C CYS A 357 -22.42 2.67 29.21
N ASP A 358 -21.78 3.38 30.14
CA ASP A 358 -20.34 3.69 30.09
C ASP A 358 -19.49 2.43 29.91
N THR A 359 -19.85 1.33 30.57
CA THR A 359 -19.12 0.07 30.43
C THR A 359 -19.23 -0.53 29.03
N CYS A 360 -20.39 -0.46 28.37
CA CYS A 360 -20.52 -0.96 26.99
C CYS A 360 -19.80 -0.06 25.99
N ARG A 361 -19.89 1.26 26.18
CA ARG A 361 -19.16 2.23 25.36
C ARG A 361 -17.65 1.99 25.45
N ASP A 362 -17.11 1.84 26.67
CA ASP A 362 -15.68 1.64 26.89
C ASP A 362 -15.19 0.31 26.32
N ILE A 363 -15.97 -0.77 26.45
CA ILE A 363 -15.60 -2.07 25.86
C ILE A 363 -15.54 -1.96 24.34
N ILE A 364 -16.52 -1.31 23.70
CA ILE A 364 -16.57 -1.17 22.23
C ILE A 364 -15.47 -0.23 21.73
N MET A 365 -15.29 0.94 22.35
CA MET A 365 -14.28 1.93 21.96
C MET A 365 -12.86 1.41 22.18
N ARG A 366 -12.60 0.61 23.23
CA ARG A 366 -11.28 0.00 23.42
C ARG A 366 -11.06 -1.21 22.52
N HIS A 367 -12.12 -1.93 22.17
CA HIS A 367 -12.03 -2.98 21.16
C HIS A 367 -11.77 -2.40 19.77
N TYR A 368 -12.29 -1.21 19.47
CA TYR A 368 -12.09 -0.48 18.22
C TYR A 368 -11.52 0.91 18.50
N ASN A 369 -10.24 0.99 18.87
CA ASN A 369 -9.61 2.25 19.25
C ASN A 369 -9.66 3.28 18.11
N ASP A 370 -9.90 4.55 18.44
CA ASP A 370 -10.21 5.71 17.57
C ASP A 370 -9.14 6.08 16.52
N GLY A 371 -8.16 5.21 16.26
CA GLY A 371 -7.09 5.47 15.31
C GLY A 371 -6.47 4.28 14.58
N PHE A 372 -6.91 3.02 14.73
CA PHE A 372 -6.24 1.90 14.05
C PHE A 372 -7.15 0.77 13.53
N SER A 373 -6.80 0.33 12.33
CA SER A 373 -7.50 -0.56 11.38
C SER A 373 -7.82 -2.00 11.79
N GLN A 374 -7.66 -2.42 13.06
CA GLN A 374 -8.02 -3.78 13.52
C GLN A 374 -8.46 -3.85 15.00
N PRO A 375 -9.39 -4.78 15.34
CA PRO A 375 -9.91 -4.92 16.70
C PRO A 375 -8.87 -5.42 17.73
N VAL A 376 -8.88 -4.84 18.93
CA VAL A 376 -8.03 -5.23 20.06
C VAL A 376 -8.50 -6.56 20.64
N PRO A 377 -7.66 -7.61 20.74
CA PRO A 377 -8.08 -8.92 21.22
C PRO A 377 -8.70 -8.90 22.64
N PHE A 378 -9.77 -9.68 22.86
CA PHE A 378 -10.45 -9.76 24.18
C PHE A 378 -9.53 -10.21 25.32
N LYS A 379 -8.45 -10.94 25.01
CA LYS A 379 -7.44 -11.28 26.01
C LYS A 379 -6.75 -10.05 26.61
N THR A 380 -6.46 -9.04 25.78
CA THR A 380 -5.85 -7.78 26.23
C THR A 380 -6.86 -6.96 27.03
N LEU A 381 -8.08 -6.86 26.52
CA LEU A 381 -9.14 -6.11 27.21
C LEU A 381 -9.54 -6.79 28.54
N ALA A 382 -9.51 -8.12 28.64
CA ALA A 382 -9.84 -8.84 29.87
C ALA A 382 -8.87 -8.55 31.02
N ILE A 383 -7.59 -8.28 30.70
CA ILE A 383 -6.58 -7.85 31.67
C ILE A 383 -6.92 -6.44 32.19
N GLU A 384 -7.32 -5.53 31.32
CA GLU A 384 -7.67 -4.15 31.70
C GLU A 384 -8.98 -4.04 32.49
N PHE A 385 -9.99 -4.82 32.10
CA PHE A 385 -11.31 -4.82 32.75
C PHE A 385 -11.37 -5.78 33.97
N GLY A 386 -10.28 -6.46 34.31
CA GLY A 386 -10.19 -7.32 35.49
C GLY A 386 -11.14 -8.53 35.47
N GLY A 387 -11.24 -9.23 34.35
CA GLY A 387 -12.21 -10.33 34.16
C GLY A 387 -11.71 -11.49 33.31
N SER A 388 -12.57 -12.49 33.09
CA SER A 388 -12.26 -13.59 32.19
C SER A 388 -12.53 -13.22 30.73
N VAL A 389 -11.72 -13.73 29.80
CA VAL A 389 -11.87 -13.48 28.35
C VAL A 389 -13.27 -13.84 27.86
N LYS A 390 -13.81 -15.00 28.28
CA LYS A 390 -15.15 -15.45 27.91
C LYS A 390 -16.25 -14.52 28.42
N THR A 391 -16.10 -14.00 29.64
CA THR A 391 -17.06 -13.06 30.22
C THR A 391 -17.07 -11.75 29.46
N LEU A 392 -15.88 -11.26 29.07
CA LEU A 392 -15.75 -10.01 28.32
C LEU A 392 -16.26 -10.12 26.89
N GLU A 393 -15.97 -11.23 26.21
CA GLU A 393 -16.46 -11.52 24.86
C GLU A 393 -17.99 -11.64 24.84
N SER A 394 -18.59 -12.37 25.80
CA SER A 394 -20.05 -12.45 25.94
C SER A 394 -20.68 -11.07 26.22
N ARG A 395 -20.02 -10.25 27.04
CA ARG A 395 -20.48 -8.89 27.35
C ARG A 395 -20.39 -7.97 26.13
N TYR A 396 -19.29 -8.07 25.37
CA TYR A 396 -19.10 -7.35 24.12
C TYR A 396 -20.19 -7.68 23.09
N ILE A 397 -20.50 -8.96 22.88
CA ILE A 397 -21.57 -9.39 21.95
C ILE A 397 -22.90 -8.73 22.33
N LYS A 398 -23.26 -8.74 23.62
CA LYS A 398 -24.49 -8.08 24.12
C LYS A 398 -24.48 -6.57 23.89
N CYS A 399 -23.34 -5.90 24.13
CA CYS A 399 -23.21 -4.46 23.86
C CYS A 399 -23.33 -4.15 22.36
N MET A 400 -22.78 -4.99 21.48
CA MET A 400 -22.89 -4.85 20.03
C MET A 400 -24.32 -5.09 19.52
N GLU A 401 -25.05 -6.05 20.10
CA GLU A 401 -26.48 -6.25 19.80
C GLU A 401 -27.33 -5.04 20.20
N GLN A 402 -27.05 -4.44 21.37
CA GLN A 402 -27.69 -3.21 21.81
C GLN A 402 -27.37 -2.03 20.87
N LEU A 403 -26.11 -1.87 20.47
CA LEU A 403 -25.70 -0.84 19.53
C LEU A 403 -26.38 -1.01 18.17
N LYS A 404 -26.44 -2.24 17.63
CA LYS A 404 -27.15 -2.56 16.38
C LYS A 404 -28.62 -2.21 16.46
N LYS A 405 -29.28 -2.51 17.58
CA LYS A 405 -30.69 -2.17 17.79
C LYS A 405 -30.92 -0.65 17.81
N LEU A 406 -30.09 0.09 18.55
CA LEU A 406 -30.16 1.55 18.60
C LEU A 406 -29.91 2.20 17.23
N ALA A 407 -28.90 1.72 16.49
CA ALA A 407 -28.58 2.21 15.16
C ALA A 407 -29.71 1.92 14.16
N HIS A 408 -30.32 0.73 14.23
CA HIS A 408 -31.47 0.37 13.40
C HIS A 408 -32.70 1.24 13.71
N ASP A 409 -33.00 1.47 14.99
CA ASP A 409 -34.11 2.33 15.41
C ASP A 409 -33.89 3.81 15.03
N ALA A 410 -32.64 4.29 15.08
CA ALA A 410 -32.27 5.65 14.64
C ALA A 410 -32.42 5.82 13.12
N TYR A 411 -31.96 4.83 12.35
CA TYR A 411 -32.10 4.82 10.89
C TYR A 411 -33.57 4.76 10.44
N LYS A 412 -34.38 3.95 11.12
CA LYS A 412 -35.83 3.86 10.88
C LYS A 412 -36.57 5.16 11.21
N LYS A 413 -36.14 5.89 12.25
CA LYS A 413 -36.71 7.21 12.58
C LYS A 413 -36.35 8.28 11.55
N GLN A 414 -35.14 8.27 11.00
CA GLN A 414 -34.72 9.21 9.95
C GLN A 414 -35.49 9.01 8.64
N GLN A 415 -35.82 7.77 8.27
CA GLN A 415 -36.66 7.47 7.10
C GLN A 415 -38.16 7.81 7.28
N LEU A 416 -38.61 7.99 8.53
CA LEU A 416 -39.99 8.32 8.87
C LEU A 416 -40.23 9.82 9.09
N ILE A 417 -39.22 10.68 8.86
CA ILE A 417 -39.44 12.14 8.82
C ILE A 417 -39.93 12.49 7.41
N PRO A 418 -41.24 12.74 7.19
CA PRO A 418 -41.67 13.26 5.91
C PRO A 418 -41.08 14.66 5.76
N TYR A 419 -40.49 14.94 4.60
CA TYR A 419 -40.07 16.29 4.23
C TYR A 419 -41.21 17.28 4.53
N PRO A 420 -40.98 18.35 5.31
CA PRO A 420 -41.92 19.46 5.36
C PRO A 420 -42.04 20.02 3.95
N ARG A 421 -43.29 20.19 3.49
CA ARG A 421 -43.65 20.65 2.14
C ARG A 421 -43.03 21.99 1.78
#